data_AF-A0A1C6ABQ9-F1
#
_entry.id   AF-A0A1C6ABQ9-F1
#
_cell.length_a   1.000
_cell.length_b   1.000
_cell.length_c   1.000
_cell.angle_alpha   90.00
_cell.angle_beta   90.00
_cell.angle_gamma   90.00
#
_symmetry.space_group_name_H-M   'P 1'
#
loop_
_entity.id
_entity.type
_entity.pdbx_description
1 polymer ?
#
loop_
_entity_poly.entity_id
_entity_poly.type
_entity_poly.pdbx_seq_one_letter_code
_entity_poly.pdbx_strand_id
1 'polypeptide(L)'
;MFRDQLTEDRIRNINRLHRELKIYFPEYMAAFGKIDGAFTLEVLKVTAIPSEIKALGAEGLKNIWHNAKLRGLGYSRAGEIVSYAEKSVGLTDVTDVGREAVRWYAEQILKLDGQLASVESILHRKCREIPYAENILAINGVGENILSGILAEMGDVSRFDDVKEIQKLSGMGLVSCSSGKHKGQTKISHRGRKRLRYWLF
;
A
#
# COMPACT_ATOMS: atom_id res chain seq x y z
N MET A 1 -1.05 -8.86 11.94
CA MET A 1 -0.74 -10.12 11.23
C MET A 1 -1.50 -10.27 9.91
N PHE A 2 -2.84 -10.37 9.91
CA PHE A 2 -3.58 -10.57 8.64
C PHE A 2 -3.61 -9.33 7.72
N ARG A 3 -3.89 -8.14 8.25
CA ARG A 3 -3.83 -6.87 7.49
C ARG A 3 -2.44 -6.65 6.86
N ASP A 4 -1.38 -6.99 7.61
CA ASP A 4 0.00 -6.86 7.12
C ASP A 4 0.27 -7.86 5.98
N GLN A 5 -0.19 -9.11 6.10
CA GLN A 5 -0.08 -10.10 5.02
C GLN A 5 -0.79 -9.63 3.75
N LEU A 6 -2.01 -9.11 3.86
CA LEU A 6 -2.72 -8.53 2.71
C LEU A 6 -1.96 -7.35 2.10
N THR A 7 -1.32 -6.52 2.93
CA THR A 7 -0.48 -5.40 2.47
C THR A 7 0.76 -5.90 1.73
N GLU A 8 1.44 -6.91 2.26
CA GLU A 8 2.60 -7.54 1.62
C GLU A 8 2.23 -8.18 0.28
N ASP A 9 1.10 -8.87 0.20
CA ASP A 9 0.60 -9.47 -1.03
C ASP A 9 0.20 -8.40 -2.05
N ARG A 10 -0.40 -7.29 -1.60
CA ARG A 10 -0.69 -6.14 -2.47
C ARG A 10 0.58 -5.56 -3.07
N ILE A 11 1.60 -5.31 -2.24
CA ILE A 11 2.90 -4.79 -2.69
C ILE A 11 3.54 -5.77 -3.68
N ARG A 12 3.46 -7.08 -3.42
CA ARG A 12 3.99 -8.10 -4.33
C ARG A 12 3.31 -8.06 -5.70
N ASN A 13 1.99 -7.93 -5.75
CA ASN A 13 1.26 -7.82 -7.01
C ASN A 13 1.59 -6.52 -7.76
N ILE A 14 1.74 -5.39 -7.06
CA ILE A 14 2.19 -4.12 -7.67
C ILE A 14 3.58 -4.27 -8.28
N ASN A 15 4.51 -4.90 -7.58
CA ASN A 15 5.87 -5.12 -8.10
C ASN A 15 5.88 -6.05 -9.32
N ARG A 16 5.00 -7.06 -9.35
CA ARG A 16 4.82 -7.93 -10.52
C ARG A 16 4.21 -7.16 -11.69
N LEU A 17 3.21 -6.33 -11.44
CA LEU A 17 2.61 -5.45 -12.45
C LEU A 17 3.64 -4.49 -13.06
N HIS A 18 4.49 -3.87 -12.22
CA HIS A 18 5.62 -3.05 -12.70
C HIS A 18 6.56 -3.82 -13.63
N ARG A 19 6.83 -5.10 -13.32
CA ARG A 19 7.70 -5.95 -14.14
C ARG A 19 7.08 -6.20 -15.52
N GLU A 20 5.80 -6.57 -15.57
CA GLU A 20 5.11 -6.82 -16.84
C GLU A 20 5.01 -5.55 -17.69
N LEU A 21 4.64 -4.42 -17.09
CA LEU A 21 4.54 -3.15 -17.83
C LEU A 21 5.89 -2.66 -18.36
N LYS A 22 7.01 -2.95 -17.69
CA LYS A 22 8.35 -2.63 -18.23
C LYS A 22 8.66 -3.36 -19.54
N ILE A 23 8.00 -4.49 -19.82
CA ILE A 23 8.17 -5.27 -21.04
C ILE A 23 7.26 -4.74 -22.15
N TYR A 24 5.97 -4.55 -21.84
CA TYR A 24 4.94 -4.23 -22.84
C TYR A 24 4.68 -2.73 -23.03
N PHE A 25 4.88 -1.91 -22.00
CA PHE A 25 4.65 -0.47 -22.07
C PHE A 25 5.61 0.30 -21.14
N PRO A 26 6.92 0.41 -21.46
CA PRO A 26 7.95 0.98 -20.59
C PRO A 26 7.64 2.39 -20.07
N GLU A 27 6.88 3.19 -20.83
CA GLU A 27 6.51 4.56 -20.51
C GLU A 27 5.32 4.67 -19.54
N TYR A 28 4.80 3.55 -19.01
CA TYR A 28 3.61 3.51 -18.15
C TYR A 28 3.67 4.47 -16.95
N MET A 29 4.85 4.69 -16.34
CA MET A 29 4.98 5.64 -15.21
C MET A 29 4.73 7.08 -15.64
N ALA A 30 5.18 7.47 -16.83
CA ALA A 30 4.92 8.80 -17.37
C ALA A 30 3.44 8.93 -17.78
N ALA A 31 2.90 7.90 -18.43
CA ALA A 31 1.51 7.87 -18.88
C ALA A 31 0.50 7.92 -17.72
N PHE A 32 0.65 7.04 -16.72
CA PHE A 32 -0.32 6.88 -15.65
C PHE A 32 0.06 7.64 -14.36
N GLY A 33 1.34 7.95 -14.14
CA GLY A 33 1.85 8.55 -12.89
C GLY A 33 1.85 7.57 -11.72
N LYS A 34 0.66 7.12 -11.30
CA LYS A 34 0.48 6.14 -10.22
C LYS A 34 -0.12 4.84 -10.77
N ILE A 35 0.63 3.75 -10.68
CA ILE A 35 0.25 2.44 -11.24
C ILE A 35 -0.92 1.80 -10.48
N ASP A 36 -0.96 1.99 -9.16
CA ASP A 36 -2.02 1.50 -8.28
C ASP A 36 -3.13 2.54 -8.07
N GLY A 37 -3.24 3.50 -8.99
CA GLY A 37 -4.37 4.41 -9.05
C GLY A 37 -5.62 3.70 -9.57
N ALA A 38 -6.79 4.04 -9.02
CA ALA A 38 -8.05 3.38 -9.39
C ALA A 38 -8.32 3.42 -10.91
N PHE A 39 -8.08 4.56 -11.56
CA PHE A 39 -8.24 4.67 -13.01
C PHE A 39 -7.24 3.79 -13.78
N THR A 40 -5.97 3.79 -13.37
CA THR A 40 -4.94 2.96 -13.99
C THR A 40 -5.29 1.48 -13.91
N LEU A 41 -5.70 0.99 -12.73
CA LEU A 41 -6.07 -0.41 -12.55
C LEU A 41 -7.30 -0.81 -13.38
N GLU A 42 -8.28 0.08 -13.53
CA GLU A 42 -9.44 -0.15 -14.39
C GLU A 42 -9.08 -0.18 -15.89
N VAL A 43 -8.14 0.67 -16.33
CA VAL A 43 -7.62 0.60 -17.71
C VAL A 43 -6.85 -0.70 -17.94
N LEU A 44 -5.96 -1.06 -17.02
CA LEU A 44 -5.11 -2.27 -17.13
C LEU A 44 -5.91 -3.58 -17.08
N LYS A 45 -7.15 -3.57 -16.57
CA LYS A 45 -8.08 -4.69 -16.68
C LYS A 45 -8.58 -4.92 -18.10
N VAL A 46 -8.67 -3.86 -18.89
CA VAL A 46 -9.13 -3.92 -20.28
C VAL A 46 -7.95 -4.16 -21.20
N THR A 47 -6.91 -3.33 -21.09
CA THR A 47 -5.70 -3.47 -21.90
C THR A 47 -4.51 -2.75 -21.29
N ALA A 48 -3.33 -3.34 -21.48
CA ALA A 48 -2.04 -2.77 -21.12
C ALA A 48 -1.11 -2.60 -22.32
N ILE A 49 -1.61 -2.91 -23.52
CA ILE A 49 -0.79 -2.98 -24.73
C ILE A 49 -0.93 -1.65 -25.47
N PRO A 50 0.19 -1.00 -25.85
CA PRO A 50 0.13 0.30 -26.51
C PRO A 50 -0.74 0.34 -27.78
N SER A 51 -0.69 -0.72 -28.61
CA SER A 51 -1.50 -0.80 -29.83
C SER A 51 -3.01 -0.86 -29.56
N GLU A 52 -3.42 -1.58 -28.51
CA GLU A 52 -4.82 -1.66 -28.09
C GLU A 52 -5.28 -0.36 -27.41
N ILE A 53 -4.43 0.27 -26.59
CA ILE A 53 -4.70 1.59 -26.00
C ILE A 53 -4.90 2.63 -27.12
N LYS A 54 -4.08 2.56 -28.17
CA LYS A 54 -4.22 3.43 -29.35
C LYS A 54 -5.55 3.17 -30.08
N ALA A 55 -5.93 1.91 -30.28
CA ALA A 55 -7.19 1.55 -30.93
C ALA A 55 -8.42 1.97 -30.11
N LEU A 56 -8.32 1.89 -28.78
CA LEU A 56 -9.37 2.30 -27.85
C LEU A 56 -9.54 3.83 -27.82
N GLY A 57 -8.42 4.55 -27.97
CA GLY A 57 -8.39 6.01 -28.05
C GLY A 57 -8.80 6.72 -26.76
N ALA A 58 -8.77 8.05 -26.80
CA ALA A 58 -9.04 8.86 -25.62
C ALA A 58 -10.51 8.73 -25.15
N GLU A 59 -11.45 8.56 -26.07
CA GLU A 59 -12.86 8.36 -25.73
C GLU A 59 -13.11 7.01 -25.06
N GLY A 60 -12.48 5.93 -25.53
CA GLY A 60 -12.59 4.63 -24.88
C GLY A 60 -12.07 4.66 -23.45
N LEU A 61 -10.95 5.36 -23.20
CA LEU A 61 -10.40 5.51 -21.85
C LEU A 61 -11.34 6.32 -20.94
N LYS A 62 -11.97 7.36 -21.47
CA LYS A 62 -13.02 8.10 -20.74
C LYS A 62 -14.22 7.22 -20.42
N ASN A 63 -14.63 6.35 -21.35
CA ASN A 63 -15.74 5.42 -21.12
C ASN A 63 -15.40 4.41 -20.01
N ILE A 64 -14.16 3.90 -19.95
CA ILE A 64 -13.71 3.05 -18.84
C ILE A 64 -13.83 3.80 -17.50
N TRP A 65 -13.39 5.06 -17.46
CA TRP A 65 -13.51 5.90 -16.26
C TRP A 65 -14.97 6.08 -15.80
N HIS A 66 -15.87 6.38 -16.75
CA HIS A 66 -17.31 6.54 -16.49
C HIS A 66 -17.96 5.23 -16.02
N ASN A 67 -17.66 4.11 -16.68
CA ASN A 67 -18.22 2.80 -16.34
C ASN A 67 -17.76 2.32 -14.96
N ALA A 68 -16.52 2.61 -14.59
CA ALA A 68 -15.98 2.34 -13.25
C ALA A 68 -16.51 3.31 -12.18
N LYS A 69 -17.34 4.31 -12.55
CA LYS A 69 -17.94 5.31 -11.65
C LYS A 69 -16.89 6.02 -10.77
N LEU A 70 -15.71 6.23 -11.31
CA LEU A 70 -14.61 6.87 -10.59
C LEU A 70 -14.91 8.36 -10.39
N ARG A 71 -14.31 8.95 -9.35
CA ARG A 71 -14.43 10.39 -9.04
C ARG A 71 -13.09 11.10 -9.28
N GLY A 72 -13.14 12.36 -9.70
CA GLY A 72 -11.96 13.22 -9.91
C GLY A 72 -11.53 13.39 -11.37
N LEU A 73 -10.38 14.04 -11.59
CA LEU A 73 -9.90 14.46 -12.91
C LEU A 73 -9.15 13.37 -13.70
N GLY A 74 -9.27 12.09 -13.34
CA GLY A 74 -8.48 11.01 -13.96
C GLY A 74 -8.62 10.93 -15.49
N TYR A 75 -9.78 11.32 -16.03
CA TYR A 75 -10.07 11.31 -17.46
C TYR A 75 -9.31 12.39 -18.26
N SER A 76 -8.78 13.45 -17.62
CA SER A 76 -8.07 14.52 -18.32
C SER A 76 -6.78 14.02 -18.97
N ARG A 77 -6.17 12.99 -18.38
CA ARG A 77 -4.93 12.35 -18.85
C ARG A 77 -5.16 11.31 -19.95
N ALA A 78 -6.40 11.04 -20.35
CA ALA A 78 -6.69 10.06 -21.40
C ALA A 78 -5.95 10.38 -22.70
N GLY A 79 -5.87 11.66 -23.09
CA GLY A 79 -5.11 12.08 -24.28
C GLY A 79 -3.60 11.87 -24.13
N GLU A 80 -3.03 12.15 -22.96
CA GLU A 80 -1.61 11.90 -22.67
C GLU A 80 -1.28 10.42 -22.75
N ILE A 81 -2.12 9.56 -22.14
CA ILE A 81 -1.92 8.10 -22.15
C ILE A 81 -1.87 7.57 -23.58
N VAL A 82 -2.79 8.01 -24.44
CA VAL A 82 -2.79 7.63 -25.87
C VAL A 82 -1.53 8.15 -26.57
N SER A 83 -1.12 9.39 -26.32
CA SER A 83 0.12 9.93 -26.91
C SER A 83 1.36 9.13 -26.49
N TYR A 84 1.43 8.65 -25.25
CA TYR A 84 2.51 7.77 -24.80
C TYR A 84 2.43 6.39 -25.45
N ALA A 85 1.23 5.84 -25.61
CA ALA A 85 1.02 4.57 -26.29
C ALA A 85 1.42 4.63 -27.77
N GLU A 86 1.16 5.75 -28.46
CA GLU A 86 1.57 5.96 -29.85
C GLU A 86 3.09 6.01 -30.06
N LYS A 87 3.83 6.50 -29.06
CA LYS A 87 5.29 6.65 -29.10
C LYS A 87 6.02 5.50 -28.41
N SER A 88 5.28 4.52 -27.87
CA SER A 88 5.86 3.48 -27.04
C SER A 88 6.76 2.56 -27.86
N VAL A 89 7.89 2.18 -27.27
CA VAL A 89 8.81 1.17 -27.80
C VAL A 89 8.58 -0.22 -27.17
N GLY A 90 7.46 -0.38 -26.45
CA GLY A 90 7.10 -1.63 -25.80
C GLY A 90 6.85 -2.77 -26.79
N LEU A 91 6.95 -4.00 -26.29
CA LEU A 91 6.70 -5.20 -27.10
C LEU A 91 5.27 -5.21 -27.65
N THR A 92 5.16 -5.16 -28.98
CA THR A 92 3.89 -5.25 -29.72
C THR A 92 3.49 -6.69 -30.04
N ASP A 93 4.44 -7.63 -30.02
CA ASP A 93 4.18 -9.06 -30.14
C ASP A 93 3.70 -9.59 -28.80
N VAL A 94 2.38 -9.47 -28.62
CA VAL A 94 1.68 -9.94 -27.44
C VAL A 94 1.72 -11.47 -27.45
N THR A 95 2.44 -12.06 -26.50
CA THR A 95 2.04 -13.39 -26.05
C THR A 95 0.76 -13.21 -25.25
N ASP A 96 -0.33 -13.92 -25.57
CA ASP A 96 -1.62 -13.81 -24.87
C ASP A 96 -1.47 -13.91 -23.34
N VAL A 97 -0.42 -14.61 -22.89
CA VAL A 97 0.00 -14.76 -21.49
C VAL A 97 0.36 -13.42 -20.82
N GLY A 98 1.08 -12.52 -21.49
CA GLY A 98 1.48 -11.24 -20.92
C GLY A 98 0.31 -10.29 -20.67
N ARG A 99 -0.62 -10.24 -21.64
CA ARG A 99 -1.89 -9.50 -21.52
C ARG A 99 -2.68 -10.00 -20.31
N GLU A 100 -2.85 -11.32 -20.23
CA GLU A 100 -3.60 -11.95 -19.15
C GLU A 100 -2.93 -11.76 -17.79
N ALA A 101 -1.58 -11.79 -17.72
CA ALA A 101 -0.85 -11.53 -16.49
C ALA A 101 -1.08 -10.12 -15.96
N VAL A 102 -1.01 -9.09 -16.82
CA VAL A 102 -1.26 -7.70 -16.42
C VAL A 102 -2.68 -7.53 -15.88
N ARG A 103 -3.66 -8.03 -16.64
CA ARG A 103 -5.06 -8.02 -16.22
C ARG A 103 -5.24 -8.70 -14.87
N TRP A 104 -4.70 -9.90 -14.71
CA TRP A 104 -4.77 -10.68 -13.47
C TRP A 104 -4.21 -9.90 -12.28
N TYR A 105 -3.02 -9.30 -12.41
CA TYR A 105 -2.43 -8.53 -11.32
C TYR A 105 -3.25 -7.28 -10.98
N ALA A 106 -3.80 -6.58 -11.98
CA ALA A 106 -4.68 -5.42 -11.73
C ALA A 106 -5.95 -5.83 -10.96
N GLU A 107 -6.59 -6.94 -11.34
CA GLU A 107 -7.75 -7.48 -10.64
C GLU A 107 -7.41 -7.93 -9.20
N GLN A 108 -6.25 -8.58 -9.00
CA GLN A 108 -5.80 -8.98 -7.67
C GLN A 108 -5.53 -7.76 -6.76
N ILE A 109 -4.94 -6.68 -7.30
CA ILE A 109 -4.69 -5.45 -6.52
C ILE A 109 -6.02 -4.85 -6.05
N LEU A 110 -7.00 -4.70 -6.96
CA LEU A 110 -8.31 -4.16 -6.60
C LEU A 110 -9.05 -5.03 -5.58
N LYS A 111 -8.96 -6.35 -5.72
CA LYS A 111 -9.53 -7.29 -4.75
C LYS A 111 -8.89 -7.13 -3.38
N LEU A 112 -7.56 -7.04 -3.33
CA LEU A 112 -6.82 -6.83 -2.09
C LEU A 112 -7.13 -5.47 -1.46
N ASP A 113 -7.32 -4.43 -2.27
CA ASP A 113 -7.77 -3.10 -1.80
C ASP A 113 -9.13 -3.17 -1.11
N GLY A 114 -10.10 -3.88 -1.70
CA GLY A 114 -11.40 -4.11 -1.08
C GLY A 114 -11.31 -4.92 0.23
N GLN A 115 -10.47 -5.95 0.26
CA GLN A 115 -10.25 -6.75 1.47
C GLN A 115 -9.56 -5.95 2.57
N LEU A 116 -8.54 -5.16 2.23
CA LEU A 116 -7.86 -4.26 3.16
C LEU A 116 -8.84 -3.24 3.75
N ALA A 117 -9.65 -2.59 2.93
CA ALA A 117 -10.65 -1.62 3.40
C ALA A 117 -11.67 -2.26 4.36
N SER A 118 -12.12 -3.48 4.06
CA SER A 118 -13.03 -4.24 4.93
C SER A 118 -12.38 -4.57 6.28
N VAL A 119 -11.14 -5.09 6.25
CA VAL A 119 -10.37 -5.43 7.47
C VAL A 119 -10.09 -4.18 8.30
N GLU A 120 -9.70 -3.07 7.67
CA GLU A 120 -9.47 -1.80 8.35
C GLU A 120 -10.74 -1.28 9.01
N SER A 121 -11.89 -1.33 8.34
CA SER A 121 -13.17 -0.95 8.94
C SER A 121 -13.54 -1.79 10.17
N ILE A 122 -13.28 -3.11 10.13
CA ILE A 122 -13.48 -3.99 11.28
C ILE A 122 -12.55 -3.61 12.43
N LEU A 123 -11.26 -3.36 12.13
CA LEU A 123 -10.27 -2.94 13.10
C LEU A 123 -10.65 -1.61 13.76
N HIS A 124 -11.09 -0.62 12.99
CA HIS A 124 -11.52 0.69 13.51
C HIS A 124 -12.71 0.55 14.44
N ARG A 125 -13.72 -0.24 14.05
CA ARG A 125 -14.89 -0.50 14.90
C ARG A 125 -14.47 -1.15 16.22
N LYS A 126 -13.61 -2.16 16.16
CA LYS A 126 -13.09 -2.84 17.37
C LYS A 126 -12.24 -1.93 18.24
N CYS A 127 -11.46 -1.03 17.66
CA CYS A 127 -10.67 -0.08 18.43
C CYS A 127 -11.56 0.88 19.23
N ARG A 128 -12.71 1.31 18.69
CA ARG A 128 -13.66 2.17 19.40
C ARG A 128 -14.38 1.48 20.56
N GLU A 129 -14.42 0.15 20.59
CA GLU A 129 -14.97 -0.62 21.72
C GLU A 129 -14.02 -0.61 22.94
N ILE A 130 -12.75 -0.23 22.76
CA ILE A 130 -11.72 -0.34 23.80
C ILE A 130 -11.77 0.90 24.71
N PRO A 131 -11.77 0.71 26.05
CA PRO A 131 -11.68 1.81 27.00
C PRO A 131 -10.48 2.71 26.70
N TYR A 132 -10.66 4.03 26.82
CA TYR A 132 -9.63 5.05 26.59
C TYR A 132 -9.11 5.18 25.15
N ALA A 133 -9.66 4.44 24.17
CA ALA A 133 -9.28 4.58 22.77
C ALA A 133 -9.48 6.03 22.25
N GLU A 134 -10.59 6.67 22.60
CA GLU A 134 -10.87 8.07 22.22
C GLU A 134 -9.84 9.05 22.80
N ASN A 135 -9.38 8.82 24.03
CA ASN A 135 -8.35 9.67 24.65
C ASN A 135 -7.03 9.58 23.89
N ILE A 136 -6.69 8.40 23.37
CA ILE A 136 -5.46 8.21 22.58
C ILE A 136 -5.62 8.80 21.18
N LEU A 137 -6.80 8.69 20.55
CA LEU A 137 -7.09 9.30 19.25
C LEU A 137 -7.10 10.84 19.32
N ALA A 138 -7.33 11.43 20.49
CA ALA A 138 -7.22 12.87 20.70
C ALA A 138 -5.77 13.39 20.61
N ILE A 139 -4.78 12.49 20.66
CA ILE A 139 -3.37 12.87 20.49
C ILE A 139 -3.11 13.20 19.03
N ASN A 140 -2.69 14.44 18.76
CA ASN A 140 -2.33 14.88 17.41
C ASN A 140 -1.26 13.94 16.81
N GLY A 141 -1.57 13.39 15.64
CA GLY A 141 -0.72 12.44 14.92
C GLY A 141 -1.05 10.97 15.16
N VAL A 142 -1.92 10.64 16.11
CA VAL A 142 -2.37 9.25 16.34
C VAL A 142 -3.71 9.00 15.66
N GLY A 143 -3.66 8.36 14.49
CA GLY A 143 -4.87 7.92 13.78
C GLY A 143 -5.34 6.52 14.19
N GLU A 144 -6.55 6.15 13.78
CA GLU A 144 -7.16 4.84 14.08
C GLU A 144 -6.28 3.65 13.64
N ASN A 145 -5.59 3.77 12.50
CA ASN A 145 -4.65 2.76 12.03
C ASN A 145 -3.47 2.56 13.00
N ILE A 146 -2.89 3.66 13.48
CA ILE A 146 -1.75 3.63 14.41
C ILE A 146 -2.19 3.03 15.74
N LEU A 147 -3.32 3.50 16.28
CA LEU A 147 -3.89 2.96 17.51
C LEU A 147 -4.16 1.45 17.38
N SER A 148 -4.78 1.01 16.29
CA SER A 148 -5.06 -0.41 16.06
C SER A 148 -3.78 -1.25 16.00
N GLY A 149 -2.72 -0.73 15.39
CA GLY A 149 -1.42 -1.38 15.32
C GLY A 149 -0.73 -1.47 16.69
N ILE A 150 -0.76 -0.39 17.47
CA ILE A 150 -0.24 -0.36 18.84
C ILE A 150 -0.98 -1.38 19.71
N LEU A 151 -2.32 -1.38 19.69
CA LEU A 151 -3.13 -2.29 20.52
C LEU A 151 -2.97 -3.75 20.09
N ALA A 152 -2.89 -4.04 18.79
CA ALA A 152 -2.64 -5.39 18.31
C ALA A 152 -1.28 -5.95 18.78
N GLU A 153 -0.26 -5.09 18.85
CA GLU A 153 1.10 -5.49 19.23
C GLU A 153 1.38 -5.37 20.73
N MET A 154 0.66 -4.54 21.47
CA MET A 154 0.76 -4.43 22.92
C MET A 154 -0.11 -5.49 23.60
N GLY A 155 -1.28 -5.79 23.03
CA GLY A 155 -2.31 -6.62 23.64
C GLY A 155 -3.09 -5.84 24.69
N ASP A 156 -3.59 -6.54 25.69
CA ASP A 156 -4.32 -5.93 26.80
C ASP A 156 -3.42 -4.98 27.61
N VAL A 157 -3.86 -3.72 27.74
CA VAL A 157 -3.15 -2.63 28.42
C VAL A 157 -3.11 -2.85 29.92
N SER A 158 -4.13 -3.47 30.51
CA SER A 158 -4.19 -3.67 31.96
C SER A 158 -3.17 -4.69 32.49
N ARG A 159 -2.37 -5.28 31.60
CA ARG A 159 -1.25 -6.17 31.95
C ARG A 159 0.03 -5.43 32.34
N PHE A 160 0.06 -4.10 32.15
CA PHE A 160 1.23 -3.28 32.41
C PHE A 160 0.95 -2.32 33.58
N ASP A 161 1.83 -2.36 34.57
CA ASP A 161 1.72 -1.47 35.74
C ASP A 161 2.49 -0.15 35.51
N ASP A 162 3.54 -0.18 34.68
CA ASP A 162 4.40 0.98 34.37
C ASP A 162 4.65 1.11 32.86
N VAL A 163 4.69 2.35 32.37
CA VAL A 163 5.07 2.72 31.00
C VAL A 163 6.45 2.15 30.62
N LYS A 164 7.37 2.00 31.58
CA LYS A 164 8.68 1.37 31.35
C LYS A 164 8.57 -0.06 30.84
N GLU A 165 7.52 -0.79 31.20
CA GLU A 165 7.29 -2.15 30.72
C GLU A 165 6.90 -2.16 29.23
N ILE A 166 6.07 -1.21 28.82
CA ILE A 166 5.71 -0.99 27.40
C ILE A 166 6.95 -0.54 26.61
N GLN A 167 7.78 0.34 27.18
CA GLN A 167 9.04 0.78 26.58
C GLN A 167 10.02 -0.40 26.41
N LYS A 168 10.07 -1.32 27.38
CA LYS A 168 10.88 -2.54 27.28
C LYS A 168 10.27 -3.52 26.26
N LEU A 169 8.95 -3.68 26.24
CA LEU A 169 8.25 -4.56 25.30
C LEU A 169 8.44 -4.11 23.84
N SER A 170 8.36 -2.82 23.57
CA SER A 170 8.67 -2.23 22.26
C SER A 170 10.17 -2.26 21.93
N GLY A 171 11.02 -2.68 22.87
CA GLY A 171 12.47 -2.73 22.76
C GLY A 171 13.14 -1.35 22.67
N MET A 172 12.46 -0.32 23.15
CA MET A 172 12.95 1.06 23.23
C MET A 172 13.69 1.37 24.53
N GLY A 173 13.81 0.37 25.42
CA GLY A 173 14.67 0.49 26.60
C GLY A 173 16.11 0.85 26.20
N LEU A 174 16.70 1.80 26.91
CA LEU A 174 18.05 2.28 26.67
C LEU A 174 19.10 1.33 27.27
N VAL A 175 20.16 1.06 26.51
CA VAL A 175 21.28 0.21 26.92
C VAL A 175 22.59 0.95 26.68
N SER A 176 23.48 0.93 27.67
CA SER A 176 24.82 1.49 27.54
C SER A 176 25.69 0.58 26.66
N CYS A 177 26.26 1.14 25.60
CA CYS A 177 27.30 0.48 24.82
C CYS A 177 28.67 0.81 25.43
N SER A 178 28.88 0.44 26.69
CA SER A 178 30.11 0.72 27.42
C SER A 178 30.87 -0.57 27.68
N SER A 179 32.16 -0.60 27.35
CA SER A 179 33.12 -1.61 27.80
C SER A 179 34.03 -1.01 28.89
N GLY A 180 34.79 -1.85 29.60
CA GLY A 180 35.76 -1.38 30.60
C GLY A 180 36.82 -0.39 30.05
N LYS A 181 36.96 -0.27 28.72
CA LYS A 181 37.90 0.65 28.05
C LYS A 181 37.22 1.74 27.20
N HIS A 182 35.90 1.68 27.00
CA HIS A 182 35.21 2.61 26.10
C HIS A 182 33.80 2.91 26.61
N LYS A 183 33.47 4.19 26.83
CA LYS A 183 32.09 4.63 27.06
C LYS A 183 31.48 5.06 25.73
N GLY A 184 30.67 4.19 25.13
CA GLY A 184 29.93 4.49 23.90
C GLY A 184 28.61 5.21 24.19
N GLN A 185 27.97 5.71 23.14
CA GLN A 185 26.64 6.32 23.23
C GLN A 185 25.58 5.27 23.61
N THR A 186 24.64 5.68 24.46
CA THR A 186 23.47 4.86 24.82
C THR A 186 22.59 4.66 23.60
N LYS A 187 22.19 3.42 23.33
CA LYS A 187 21.33 3.06 22.19
C LYS A 187 20.07 2.35 22.69
N ILE A 188 19.03 2.34 21.87
CA ILE A 188 17.88 1.48 22.15
C ILE A 188 18.29 0.01 22.07
N SER A 189 17.69 -0.82 22.91
CA SER A 189 18.06 -2.23 23.04
C SER A 189 17.76 -3.05 21.79
N HIS A 190 16.77 -2.65 21.00
CA HIS A 190 16.12 -3.45 19.96
C HIS A 190 15.47 -4.77 20.44
N ARG A 191 15.62 -5.14 21.72
CA ARG A 191 15.12 -6.36 22.33
C ARG A 191 13.65 -6.20 22.71
N GLY A 192 12.75 -6.63 21.84
CA GLY A 192 11.30 -6.51 22.03
C GLY A 192 10.53 -6.73 20.74
N ARG A 193 9.23 -6.43 20.76
CA ARG A 193 8.33 -6.49 19.60
C ARG A 193 8.68 -5.39 18.61
N LYS A 194 9.36 -5.77 17.52
CA LYS A 194 9.76 -4.86 16.43
C LYS A 194 8.57 -4.08 15.85
N ARG A 195 7.40 -4.70 15.75
CA ARG A 195 6.19 -4.10 15.18
C ARG A 195 5.58 -3.06 16.11
N LEU A 196 5.51 -3.32 17.43
CA LEU A 196 5.10 -2.29 18.40
C LEU A 196 5.98 -1.04 18.29
N ARG A 197 7.30 -1.24 18.13
CA ARG A 197 8.25 -0.15 17.91
C ARG A 197 7.93 0.67 16.66
N TYR A 198 7.65 0.00 15.54
CA TYR A 198 7.31 0.62 14.25
C TYR A 198 6.01 1.43 14.30
N TRP A 199 5.04 1.02 15.13
CA TRP A 199 3.82 1.79 15.30
C TRP A 199 3.98 3.00 16.21
N LEU A 200 5.01 3.01 17.06
CA LEU A 200 5.33 4.13 17.94
C LEU A 200 6.24 5.19 17.28
N PHE A 201 7.04 4.80 16.28
CA PHE A 201 8.02 5.63 15.55
C PHE A 201 8.23 5.14 14.12
#